data_AF-A0A7T6XTU4-F1
#
_entry.id   AF-A0A7T6XTU4-F1
#
_cell.length_a   1.000
_cell.length_b   1.000
_cell.length_c   1.000
_cell.angle_alpha   90.00
_cell.angle_beta   90.00
_cell.angle_gamma   90.00
#
_symmetry.space_group_name_H-M   'P 1'
#
loop_
_entity.id
_entity.type
_entity.pdbx_description
1 polymer ?
#
loop_
_entity_poly.entity_id
_entity_poly.type
_entity_poly.pdbx_seq_one_letter_code
_entity_poly.pdbx_strand_id
1 'polypeptide(L)'
;MVDPEIFTKYPSLKKMQGLNDEDIFESHDGRELTLLRYIYNHPDLDPKLRGSPSAILAEKITGVIYDYYPRVVVELGGYVGYVIDEALCESDAKLAEKLEFLNKEGTVVVADNVVRPGAPEYRRYMQSNPRLSESWGLPSLIIPVGFEDELEISVVGA
;
A
#
# COMPACT_ATOMS: atom_id res chain seq x y z
N MET A 1 6.67 -7.23 -27.56
CA MET A 1 5.79 -8.29 -27.03
C MET A 1 6.39 -8.79 -25.74
N VAL A 2 5.59 -8.84 -24.67
CA VAL A 2 6.03 -9.28 -23.35
C VAL A 2 6.38 -10.77 -23.40
N ASP A 3 7.53 -11.15 -22.87
CA ASP A 3 8.01 -12.54 -22.82
C ASP A 3 6.99 -13.43 -22.08
N PRO A 4 6.47 -14.51 -22.68
CA PRO A 4 5.52 -15.42 -22.04
C PRO A 4 6.03 -16.00 -20.71
N GLU A 5 7.35 -16.14 -20.54
CA GLU A 5 7.94 -16.66 -19.30
C GLU A 5 7.81 -15.67 -18.13
N ILE A 6 7.59 -14.37 -18.40
CA ILE A 6 7.47 -13.35 -17.35
C ILE A 6 6.24 -13.58 -16.46
N PHE A 7 5.15 -14.10 -17.03
CA PHE A 7 3.91 -14.38 -16.29
C PHE A 7 3.98 -15.68 -15.50
N THR A 8 4.89 -16.59 -15.89
CA THR A 8 5.22 -17.77 -15.10
C THR A 8 6.06 -17.37 -13.89
N LYS A 9 7.03 -16.47 -14.10
CA LYS A 9 7.88 -15.94 -13.03
C LYS A 9 7.13 -14.99 -12.08
N TYR A 10 6.20 -14.18 -12.61
CA TYR A 10 5.40 -13.21 -11.87
C TYR A 10 3.90 -13.37 -12.21
N PRO A 11 3.20 -14.33 -11.59
CA PRO A 11 1.79 -14.62 -11.87
C PRO A 11 0.85 -13.43 -11.65
N SER A 12 1.20 -12.50 -10.75
CA SER A 12 0.44 -11.28 -10.47
C SER A 12 0.36 -10.34 -11.67
N LEU A 13 1.30 -10.39 -12.62
CA LEU A 13 1.28 -9.57 -13.83
C LEU A 13 0.21 -10.02 -14.83
N LYS A 14 -0.39 -11.20 -14.67
CA LYS A 14 -1.51 -11.65 -15.52
C LYS A 14 -2.72 -10.72 -15.48
N LYS A 15 -2.88 -9.93 -14.41
CA LYS A 15 -3.94 -8.90 -14.34
C LYS A 15 -3.77 -7.78 -15.38
N MET A 16 -2.56 -7.62 -15.92
CA MET A 16 -2.24 -6.67 -16.98
C MET A 16 -2.44 -7.29 -18.37
N GLN A 17 -2.64 -8.61 -18.44
CA GLN A 17 -2.79 -9.33 -19.71
C GLN A 17 -4.16 -9.03 -20.30
N GLY A 18 -4.18 -8.40 -21.48
CA GLY A 18 -5.42 -8.03 -22.17
C GLY A 18 -5.95 -6.64 -21.83
N LEU A 19 -5.25 -5.86 -21.01
CA LEU A 19 -5.43 -4.41 -20.99
C LEU A 19 -4.84 -3.85 -22.28
N ASN A 20 -5.61 -3.04 -23.01
CA ASN A 20 -5.05 -2.26 -24.09
C ASN A 20 -4.37 -1.02 -23.49
N ASP A 21 -3.39 -0.46 -24.19
CA ASP A 21 -2.72 0.77 -23.72
C ASP A 21 -3.73 1.93 -23.50
N GLU A 22 -4.86 1.90 -24.22
CA GLU A 22 -5.98 2.84 -24.11
C GLU A 22 -6.76 2.69 -22.78
N ASP A 23 -6.73 1.50 -22.18
CA ASP A 23 -7.36 1.19 -20.89
C ASP A 23 -6.44 1.55 -19.71
N ILE A 24 -5.16 1.82 -19.98
CA ILE A 24 -4.18 2.28 -19.00
C ILE A 24 -4.31 3.80 -18.88
N PHE A 25 -5.04 4.25 -17.87
CA PHE A 25 -5.21 5.68 -17.62
C PHE A 25 -3.97 6.25 -16.91
N GLU A 26 -3.06 6.81 -17.68
CA GLU A 26 -2.03 7.72 -17.13
C GLU A 26 -2.72 8.98 -16.62
N SER A 27 -2.38 9.41 -15.40
CA SER A 27 -3.09 10.51 -14.76
C SER A 27 -2.81 11.87 -15.40
N HIS A 28 -1.66 12.01 -16.08
CA HIS A 28 -1.20 13.23 -16.76
C HIS A 28 -1.21 14.50 -15.89
N ASP A 29 -1.41 14.37 -14.58
CA ASP A 29 -1.43 15.48 -13.62
C ASP A 29 -0.03 15.76 -13.02
N GLY A 30 0.98 15.06 -13.52
CA GLY A 30 2.38 15.20 -13.12
C GLY A 30 2.80 14.28 -11.97
N ARG A 31 1.90 13.42 -11.47
CA ARG A 31 2.24 12.43 -10.43
C ARG A 31 3.32 11.45 -10.87
N GLU A 32 3.25 10.92 -12.08
CA GLU A 32 4.25 9.96 -12.60
C GLU A 32 5.64 10.60 -12.69
N LEU A 33 5.71 11.84 -13.17
CA LEU A 33 6.97 12.58 -13.28
C LEU A 33 7.55 12.93 -11.91
N THR A 34 6.70 13.24 -10.94
CA THR A 34 7.12 13.57 -9.58
C THR A 34 7.63 12.34 -8.84
N LEU A 35 6.92 11.21 -8.97
CA LEU A 35 7.37 9.91 -8.48
C LEU A 35 8.71 9.51 -9.12
N LEU A 36 8.84 9.68 -10.44
CA LEU A 36 10.07 9.40 -11.15
C LEU A 36 11.24 10.23 -10.60
N ARG A 37 11.06 11.54 -10.40
CA ARG A 37 12.08 12.42 -9.81
C ARG A 37 12.47 11.98 -8.40
N TYR A 38 11.49 11.62 -7.56
CA TYR A 38 11.75 11.11 -6.22
C TYR A 38 12.62 9.84 -6.25
N ILE A 39 12.24 8.85 -7.08
CA ILE A 39 13.00 7.61 -7.25
C ILE A 39 14.43 7.90 -7.68
N TYR A 40 14.62 8.74 -8.70
CA TYR A 40 15.95 9.09 -9.23
C TYR A 40 16.84 9.87 -8.26
N ASN A 41 16.24 10.54 -7.27
CA ASN A 41 16.97 11.25 -6.22
C ASN A 41 17.20 10.41 -4.95
N HIS A 42 16.74 9.15 -4.92
CA HIS A 42 16.91 8.31 -3.74
C HIS A 42 18.40 8.02 -3.49
N PRO A 43 18.94 8.28 -2.29
CA PRO A 43 20.38 8.16 -2.03
C PRO A 43 20.90 6.74 -2.21
N ASP A 44 20.02 5.75 -2.01
CA ASP A 44 20.33 4.34 -2.19
C ASP A 44 19.97 3.80 -3.58
N LEU A 45 19.49 4.64 -4.53
CA LEU A 45 19.10 4.18 -5.86
C LEU A 45 20.24 3.45 -6.57
N ASP A 46 21.33 4.14 -6.88
CA ASP A 46 22.47 3.52 -7.58
C ASP A 46 23.24 2.50 -6.72
N PRO A 47 23.54 2.73 -5.42
CA PRO A 47 24.39 1.80 -4.68
C PRO A 47 23.67 0.52 -4.21
N LYS A 48 22.34 0.47 -4.13
CA LYS A 48 21.61 -0.69 -3.57
C LYS A 48 20.40 -1.14 -4.39
N LEU A 49 19.62 -0.21 -4.93
CA LEU A 49 18.29 -0.54 -5.46
C LEU A 49 18.30 -0.82 -6.97
N ARG A 50 19.06 -0.05 -7.75
CA ARG A 50 19.04 -0.09 -9.21
C ARG A 50 19.56 -1.44 -9.72
N GLY A 51 18.79 -2.02 -10.64
CA GLY A 51 19.10 -3.35 -11.21
C GLY A 51 18.74 -4.51 -10.28
N SER A 52 18.21 -4.25 -9.08
CA SER A 52 17.77 -5.28 -8.13
C SER A 52 16.28 -5.14 -7.83
N PRO A 53 15.40 -5.81 -8.62
CA PRO A 53 13.96 -5.82 -8.35
C PRO A 53 13.63 -6.23 -6.92
N SER A 54 14.35 -7.20 -6.35
CA SER A 54 14.15 -7.65 -4.96
C SER A 54 14.51 -6.57 -3.93
N ALA A 55 15.57 -5.79 -4.15
CA ALA A 55 15.94 -4.71 -3.24
C ALA A 55 14.97 -3.52 -3.33
N ILE A 56 14.50 -3.20 -4.54
CA ILE A 56 13.46 -2.18 -4.77
C ILE A 56 12.17 -2.54 -4.03
N LEU A 57 11.77 -3.82 -4.09
CA LEU A 57 10.58 -4.31 -3.40
C LEU A 57 10.76 -4.25 -1.88
N ALA A 58 11.90 -4.70 -1.36
CA ALA A 58 12.15 -4.80 0.08
C ALA A 58 12.14 -3.47 0.87
N GLU A 59 12.22 -2.32 0.19
CA GLU A 59 12.47 -1.02 0.84
C GLU A 59 11.30 -0.48 1.69
N LYS A 60 10.04 -0.89 1.43
CA LYS A 60 8.88 -0.35 2.17
C LYS A 60 7.80 -1.38 2.53
N ILE A 61 6.79 -1.54 1.69
CA ILE A 61 5.62 -2.39 2.01
C ILE A 61 5.90 -3.87 1.79
N THR A 62 6.85 -4.23 0.91
CA THR A 62 7.19 -5.64 0.73
C THR A 62 7.97 -6.19 1.92
N GLY A 63 8.68 -5.36 2.70
CA GLY A 63 9.25 -5.78 3.98
C GLY A 63 8.18 -6.34 4.92
N VAL A 64 7.08 -5.62 5.13
CA VAL A 64 5.91 -6.09 5.90
C VAL A 64 5.34 -7.39 5.31
N ILE A 65 5.22 -7.49 3.99
CA ILE A 65 4.73 -8.71 3.33
C ILE A 65 5.71 -9.89 3.54
N TYR A 66 7.02 -9.64 3.53
CA TYR A 66 8.02 -10.68 3.75
C TYR A 66 8.07 -11.13 5.21
N ASP A 67 8.05 -10.19 6.16
CA ASP A 67 8.21 -10.45 7.59
C ASP A 67 6.98 -11.15 8.17
N TYR A 68 5.78 -10.71 7.78
CA TYR A 68 4.53 -11.25 8.32
C TYR A 68 3.89 -12.32 7.45
N TYR A 69 4.41 -12.55 6.23
CA TYR A 69 3.88 -13.49 5.23
C TYR A 69 2.33 -13.54 5.24
N PRO A 70 1.67 -12.38 5.04
CA PRO A 70 0.27 -12.24 5.36
C PRO A 70 -0.58 -13.15 4.51
N ARG A 71 -1.55 -13.82 5.15
CA ARG A 71 -2.49 -14.69 4.42
C ARG A 71 -3.54 -13.87 3.66
N VAL A 72 -3.79 -12.65 4.12
CA VAL A 72 -4.75 -11.69 3.56
C VAL A 72 -4.17 -10.31 3.76
N VAL A 73 -4.17 -9.50 2.70
CA VAL A 73 -3.88 -8.06 2.78
C VAL A 73 -5.16 -7.32 2.46
N VAL A 74 -5.60 -6.46 3.37
CA VAL A 74 -6.75 -5.57 3.17
C VAL A 74 -6.21 -4.16 3.01
N GLU A 75 -6.43 -3.57 1.84
CA GLU A 75 -6.11 -2.17 1.58
C GLU A 75 -7.38 -1.34 1.79
N LEU A 76 -7.29 -0.35 2.66
CA LEU A 76 -8.37 0.60 2.96
C LEU A 76 -7.86 1.99 2.60
N GLY A 77 -8.34 2.58 1.51
CA GLY A 77 -7.93 3.95 1.14
C GLY A 77 -7.83 4.26 -0.35
N GLY A 78 -7.99 3.29 -1.25
CA GLY A 78 -7.85 3.56 -2.67
C GLY A 78 -8.93 4.49 -3.26
N TYR A 79 -8.57 5.73 -3.60
CA TYR A 79 -9.11 6.40 -4.79
C TYR A 79 -8.08 7.22 -5.56
N VAL A 80 -7.94 6.88 -6.84
CA VAL A 80 -7.31 7.72 -7.87
C VAL A 80 -8.19 8.96 -8.04
N GLY A 81 -7.83 10.04 -7.35
CA GLY A 81 -8.42 11.35 -7.54
C GLY A 81 -9.46 11.73 -6.48
N TYR A 82 -9.15 12.83 -5.79
CA TYR A 82 -10.04 13.62 -4.92
C TYR A 82 -10.50 12.98 -3.59
N VAL A 83 -9.87 13.47 -2.52
CA VAL A 83 -10.37 13.54 -1.13
C VAL A 83 -10.76 12.19 -0.52
N ILE A 84 -9.90 11.69 0.37
CA ILE A 84 -10.35 10.72 1.38
C ILE A 84 -11.46 11.36 2.17
N ASP A 85 -12.65 10.77 2.10
CA ASP A 85 -13.64 11.03 3.12
C ASP A 85 -13.16 10.33 4.39
N GLU A 86 -12.53 11.11 5.27
CA GLU A 86 -12.06 10.73 6.61
C GLU A 86 -13.09 9.87 7.37
N ALA A 87 -14.39 10.03 7.07
CA ALA A 87 -15.48 9.34 7.73
C ALA A 87 -15.64 7.86 7.33
N LEU A 88 -15.03 7.39 6.23
CA LEU A 88 -15.27 6.04 5.72
C LEU A 88 -14.27 5.00 6.23
N CYS A 89 -13.01 5.37 6.49
CA CYS A 89 -11.97 4.39 6.81
C CYS A 89 -12.28 3.57 8.07
N GLU A 90 -12.80 4.21 9.13
CA GLU A 90 -13.25 3.52 10.35
C GLU A 90 -14.46 2.61 10.08
N SER A 91 -15.41 3.10 9.28
CA SER A 91 -16.62 2.37 8.91
C SER A 91 -16.28 1.12 8.09
N ASP A 92 -15.32 1.24 7.16
CA ASP A 92 -14.84 0.14 6.33
C ASP A 92 -14.06 -0.89 7.15
N ALA A 93 -13.24 -0.43 8.11
CA ALA A 93 -12.56 -1.33 9.04
C ALA A 93 -13.56 -2.14 9.89
N LYS A 94 -14.58 -1.47 10.44
CA LYS A 94 -15.68 -2.13 11.18
C LYS A 94 -16.50 -3.07 10.30
N LEU A 95 -16.70 -2.72 9.03
CA LEU A 95 -17.35 -3.60 8.08
C LEU A 95 -16.49 -4.82 7.79
N ALA A 96 -15.18 -4.65 7.60
CA ALA A 96 -14.23 -5.74 7.38
C ALA A 96 -14.20 -6.71 8.58
N GLU A 97 -14.30 -6.20 9.81
CA GLU A 97 -14.52 -7.03 11.00
C GLU A 97 -15.82 -7.82 10.93
N LYS A 98 -16.93 -7.15 10.64
CA LYS A 98 -18.26 -7.77 10.56
C LYS A 98 -18.32 -8.87 9.48
N LEU A 99 -17.57 -8.68 8.40
CA LEU A 99 -17.40 -9.66 7.31
C LEU A 99 -16.32 -10.71 7.60
N GLU A 100 -15.77 -10.72 8.81
CA GLU A 100 -14.79 -11.71 9.30
C GLU A 100 -13.43 -11.67 8.60
N PHE A 101 -13.13 -10.62 7.82
CA PHE A 101 -11.81 -10.46 7.20
C PHE A 101 -10.70 -10.25 8.25
N LEU A 102 -11.04 -9.65 9.40
CA LEU A 102 -10.11 -9.45 10.53
C LEU A 102 -10.14 -10.57 11.57
N ASN A 103 -10.70 -11.74 11.24
CA ASN A 103 -10.72 -12.90 12.15
C ASN A 103 -9.61 -13.92 11.88
N LYS A 104 -8.81 -13.70 10.83
CA LYS A 104 -7.75 -14.62 10.44
C LYS A 104 -6.41 -14.12 10.94
N GLU A 105 -5.77 -14.91 11.78
CA GLU A 105 -4.42 -14.64 12.27
C GLU A 105 -3.44 -14.50 11.08
N GLY A 106 -2.60 -13.47 11.16
CA GLY A 106 -1.69 -13.05 10.08
C GLY A 106 -2.37 -12.28 8.95
N THR A 107 -3.62 -11.81 9.10
CA THR A 107 -4.17 -10.78 8.22
C THR A 107 -3.46 -9.46 8.48
N VAL A 108 -3.06 -8.76 7.42
CA VAL A 108 -2.49 -7.41 7.50
C VAL A 108 -3.45 -6.42 6.86
N VAL A 109 -3.78 -5.36 7.58
CA VAL A 109 -4.56 -4.22 7.11
C VAL A 109 -3.60 -3.06 6.86
N VAL A 110 -3.74 -2.42 5.71
CA VAL A 110 -2.95 -1.25 5.33
C VAL A 110 -3.90 -0.11 4.96
N ALA A 111 -3.69 1.06 5.54
CA ALA A 111 -4.38 2.28 5.16
C ALA A 111 -3.40 3.42 4.91
N ASP A 112 -3.56 4.15 3.81
CA ASP A 112 -2.80 5.35 3.49
C ASP A 112 -3.45 6.61 4.04
N ASN A 113 -2.71 7.73 4.02
CA ASN A 113 -3.26 9.06 4.27
C ASN A 113 -3.91 9.26 5.65
N VAL A 114 -3.48 8.45 6.60
CA VAL A 114 -3.92 8.45 7.99
C VAL A 114 -3.39 9.65 8.78
N VAL A 115 -2.34 10.33 8.31
CA VAL A 115 -1.87 11.62 8.85
C VAL A 115 -2.38 12.79 8.00
N ARG A 116 -2.39 12.66 6.66
CA ARG A 116 -2.86 13.71 5.74
C ARG A 116 -3.70 13.13 4.58
N PRO A 117 -4.96 13.57 4.36
CA PRO A 117 -5.70 14.58 5.13
C PRO A 117 -5.89 14.22 6.61
N GLY A 118 -5.83 12.94 6.95
CA GLY A 118 -5.95 12.42 8.31
C GLY A 118 -6.90 11.22 8.32
N ALA A 119 -6.80 10.37 9.33
CA ALA A 119 -7.87 9.42 9.69
C ALA A 119 -7.79 9.08 11.19
N PRO A 120 -7.93 10.08 12.07
CA PRO A 120 -7.58 9.93 13.49
C PRO A 120 -8.50 8.96 14.23
N GLU A 121 -9.78 8.85 13.84
CA GLU A 121 -10.72 7.88 14.42
C GLU A 121 -10.38 6.46 14.01
N TYR A 122 -10.12 6.23 12.71
CA TYR A 122 -9.64 4.94 12.20
C TYR A 122 -8.35 4.50 12.91
N ARG A 123 -7.35 5.38 12.99
CA ARG A 123 -6.07 5.06 13.63
C ARG A 123 -6.26 4.69 15.10
N ARG A 124 -7.06 5.46 15.86
CA ARG A 124 -7.39 5.14 17.25
C ARG A 124 -8.13 3.81 17.37
N TYR A 125 -9.05 3.53 16.46
CA TYR A 125 -9.78 2.28 16.42
C TYR A 125 -8.85 1.09 16.18
N MET A 126 -7.98 1.13 15.18
CA MET A 126 -7.03 0.05 14.89
C MET A 126 -6.04 -0.15 16.05
N GLN A 127 -5.43 0.91 16.57
CA GLN A 127 -4.44 0.83 17.64
C GLN A 127 -5.02 0.35 18.99
N SER A 128 -6.32 0.52 19.21
CA SER A 128 -7.01 0.04 20.43
C SER A 128 -7.71 -1.31 20.24
N ASN A 129 -7.65 -1.89 19.05
CA ASN A 129 -8.38 -3.10 18.72
C ASN A 129 -7.72 -4.35 19.33
N PRO A 130 -8.40 -5.08 20.23
CA PRO A 130 -7.82 -6.24 20.92
C PRO A 130 -7.58 -7.45 20.03
N ARG A 131 -8.04 -7.42 18.76
CA ARG A 131 -7.78 -8.48 17.76
C ARG A 131 -6.44 -8.30 17.06
N LEU A 132 -5.82 -7.13 17.21
CA LEU A 132 -4.57 -6.80 16.56
C LEU A 132 -3.41 -7.04 17.53
N SER A 133 -2.37 -7.65 17.00
CA SER A 133 -1.13 -7.92 17.73
C SER A 133 -0.25 -6.68 17.71
N GLU A 134 -0.22 -6.01 16.56
CA GLU A 134 0.60 -4.84 16.28
C GLU A 134 -0.16 -3.88 15.37
N SER A 135 0.02 -2.57 15.60
CA SER A 135 -0.52 -1.50 14.76
C SER A 135 0.42 -0.30 14.84
N TRP A 136 0.96 0.14 13.71
CA TRP A 136 1.94 1.23 13.65
C TRP A 136 1.89 2.02 12.34
N GLY A 137 2.37 3.26 12.38
CA GLY A 137 2.59 4.08 11.20
C GLY A 137 3.93 3.78 10.53
N LEU A 138 3.90 3.37 9.27
CA LEU A 138 5.07 3.27 8.39
C LEU A 138 5.25 4.61 7.65
N PRO A 139 6.35 5.36 7.87
CA PRO A 139 6.57 6.63 7.21
C PRO A 139 6.46 6.55 5.69
N SER A 140 5.66 7.43 5.13
CA SER A 140 5.36 7.50 3.70
C SER A 140 5.38 8.95 3.23
N LEU A 141 5.31 9.15 1.91
CA LEU A 141 5.22 10.47 1.32
C LEU A 141 3.98 10.52 0.42
N ILE A 142 3.20 11.59 0.56
CA ILE A 142 2.12 11.89 -0.36
C ILE A 142 2.74 12.42 -1.65
N ILE A 143 2.51 11.71 -2.74
CA ILE A 143 2.91 12.13 -4.09
C ILE A 143 1.71 12.84 -4.74
N PRO A 144 1.90 14.00 -5.41
CA PRO A 144 3.17 14.57 -5.86
C PRO A 144 3.87 15.51 -4.88
N VAL A 145 3.21 15.96 -3.82
CA VAL A 145 3.68 17.14 -3.08
C VAL A 145 4.78 16.82 -2.05
N GLY A 146 5.17 15.55 -1.91
CA GLY A 146 6.26 15.11 -1.03
C GLY A 146 6.00 15.40 0.44
N PHE A 147 4.73 15.55 0.84
CA PHE A 147 4.38 15.75 2.24
C PHE A 147 4.58 14.47 3.02
N GLU A 148 5.17 14.59 4.21
CA GLU A 148 5.24 13.50 5.18
C GLU A 148 3.84 13.04 5.58
N ASP A 149 3.66 11.74 5.55
CA ASP A 149 2.48 11.00 5.92
C ASP A 149 2.89 9.61 6.41
N GLU A 150 1.92 8.77 6.74
CA GLU A 150 2.18 7.39 7.15
C GLU A 150 1.19 6.44 6.48
N LEU A 151 1.62 5.21 6.27
CA LEU A 151 0.74 4.07 6.05
C LEU A 151 0.47 3.43 7.41
N GLU A 152 -0.76 3.37 7.87
CA GLU A 152 -1.10 2.57 9.05
C GLU A 152 -1.04 1.10 8.66
N ILE A 153 -0.15 0.34 9.29
CA ILE A 153 -0.03 -1.10 9.15
C ILE A 153 -0.59 -1.74 10.41
N SER A 154 -1.51 -2.68 10.27
CA SER A 154 -2.08 -3.39 11.41
C SER A 154 -2.16 -4.89 11.17
N VAL A 155 -1.71 -5.69 12.14
CA VAL A 155 -1.58 -7.14 12.03
C VAL A 155 -2.56 -7.82 12.96
N VAL A 156 -3.43 -8.68 12.41
CA VAL A 156 -4.37 -9.49 13.17
C VAL A 156 -3.62 -10.65 13.82
N GLY A 157 -3.73 -10.76 15.14
CA GLY A 157 -3.09 -11.78 15.96
C GLY A 157 -3.22 -11.40 17.43
N ALA A 158 -3.28 -12.37 18.34
CA ALA A 158 -3.34 -12.15 19.78
C ALA A 158 -2.13 -12.78 20.46
#